data_AF-A0A4P5WHY6-F1
#
_entry.id   AF-A0A4P5WHY6-F1
#
_cell.length_a   1.000
_cell.length_b   1.000
_cell.length_c   1.000
_cell.angle_alpha   90.00
_cell.angle_beta   90.00
_cell.angle_gamma   90.00
#
_symmetry.space_group_name_H-M   'P 1'
#
loop_
_entity.id
_entity.type
_entity.pdbx_description
1 polymer ?
#
loop_
_entity_poly.entity_id
_entity_poly.type
_entity_poly.pdbx_seq_one_letter_code
_entity_poly.pdbx_strand_id
1 'polypeptide(L)'
;MTTISKVGREGITAGLLGAAGVALWFFVIDIISGHPLYTPGVLGNAMLAIIGGTPQGLAVNVTAYTIFHLVAFVAVGTLACTLVDISRRVPHVTIGLLLFFVVFEVGFQFIALFVTQFDTLGRLAWYQIGVANLLAAVLMGGYIWRRHPELAGELRVSLEGTA
;
A
#
# COMPACT_ATOMS: atom_id res chain seq x y z
N MET A 1 -13.05 8.62 22.50
CA MET A 1 -13.60 7.89 21.33
C MET A 1 -13.27 8.68 20.08
N THR A 2 -12.47 8.10 19.19
CA THR A 2 -12.34 8.57 17.80
C THR A 2 -13.64 8.18 17.08
N THR A 3 -14.36 9.13 16.49
CA THR A 3 -15.59 8.79 15.74
C THR A 3 -15.23 7.97 14.49
N ILE A 4 -16.13 7.07 14.06
CA ILE A 4 -15.94 6.24 12.85
C ILE A 4 -15.59 7.12 11.63
N SER A 5 -16.16 8.32 11.55
CA SER A 5 -15.85 9.31 10.51
C SER A 5 -14.41 9.83 10.54
N LYS A 6 -13.79 9.92 11.72
CA LYS A 6 -12.40 10.35 11.89
C LYS A 6 -11.43 9.23 11.50
N VAL A 7 -11.68 8.00 11.94
CA VAL A 7 -10.89 6.81 11.55
C VAL A 7 -10.94 6.61 10.03
N GLY A 8 -12.14 6.71 9.42
CA GLY A 8 -12.30 6.61 7.97
C GLY A 8 -11.52 7.69 7.22
N ARG A 9 -11.61 8.96 7.65
CA ARG A 9 -10.89 10.07 6.98
C ARG A 9 -9.37 9.94 7.11
N GLU A 10 -8.88 9.55 8.28
CA GLU A 10 -7.45 9.32 8.52
C GLU A 10 -6.94 8.15 7.68
N GLY A 11 -7.71 7.07 7.59
CA GLY A 11 -7.41 5.92 6.76
C GLY A 11 -7.40 6.22 5.27
N ILE A 12 -8.39 6.97 4.77
CA ILE A 12 -8.41 7.45 3.38
C ILE A 12 -7.16 8.29 3.09
N THR A 13 -6.82 9.23 3.98
CA THR A 13 -5.66 10.11 3.79
C THR A 13 -4.35 9.31 3.77
N ALA A 14 -4.18 8.38 4.71
CA ALA A 14 -3.02 7.48 4.72
C ALA A 14 -2.95 6.68 3.42
N GLY A 15 -4.05 6.04 3.02
CA GLY A 15 -4.12 5.27 1.78
C GLY A 15 -3.73 6.08 0.55
N LEU A 16 -4.28 7.29 0.40
CA LEU A 16 -3.93 8.18 -0.72
C LEU A 16 -2.44 8.57 -0.73
N LEU A 17 -1.83 8.79 0.44
CA LEU A 17 -0.39 9.06 0.53
C LEU A 17 0.44 7.85 0.09
N GLY A 18 0.07 6.65 0.53
CA GLY A 18 0.72 5.41 0.09
C GLY A 18 0.58 5.19 -1.42
N ALA A 19 -0.63 5.37 -1.95
CA ALA A 19 -0.92 5.24 -3.36
C ALA A 19 -0.09 6.22 -4.22
N ALA A 20 -0.03 7.49 -3.79
CA ALA A 20 0.75 8.53 -4.45
C ALA A 20 2.25 8.24 -4.40
N GLY A 21 2.78 7.75 -3.27
CA GLY A 21 4.18 7.35 -3.14
C GLY A 21 4.58 6.27 -4.13
N VAL A 22 3.79 5.19 -4.20
CA VAL A 22 4.01 4.09 -5.15
C VAL A 22 3.89 4.56 -6.60
N ALA A 23 2.84 5.32 -6.90
CA ALA A 23 2.60 5.84 -8.25
C ALA A 23 3.75 6.75 -8.71
N LEU A 24 4.22 7.64 -7.84
CA LEU A 24 5.34 8.54 -8.15
C LEU A 24 6.65 7.77 -8.34
N TRP A 25 6.91 6.77 -7.49
CA TRP A 25 8.10 5.92 -7.63
C TRP A 25 8.15 5.26 -9.00
N PHE A 26 7.08 4.53 -9.38
CA PHE A 26 7.04 3.87 -10.68
C PHE A 26 7.00 4.86 -11.84
N PHE A 27 6.35 6.01 -11.69
CA PHE A 27 6.37 7.04 -12.72
C PHE A 27 7.80 7.56 -13.01
N VAL A 28 8.60 7.78 -11.96
CA VAL A 28 10.01 8.18 -12.12
C VAL A 28 10.82 7.07 -12.79
N ILE A 29 10.66 5.82 -12.35
CA ILE A 29 11.37 4.67 -12.96
C ILE A 29 10.98 4.50 -14.44
N ASP A 30 9.70 4.62 -14.76
CA ASP A 30 9.16 4.52 -16.12
C ASP A 30 9.74 5.61 -17.03
N ILE A 31 9.83 6.86 -16.54
CA ILE A 31 10.45 7.98 -17.27
C ILE A 31 11.93 7.73 -17.52
N ILE A 32 12.68 7.36 -16.47
CA ILE A 32 14.13 7.09 -16.58
C ILE A 32 14.38 5.93 -17.56
N SER A 33 13.47 4.97 -17.61
CA SER A 33 13.53 3.82 -18.51
C SER A 33 13.06 4.15 -19.93
N GLY A 34 12.61 5.38 -20.22
CA GLY A 34 12.16 5.81 -21.55
C GLY A 34 10.75 5.35 -21.93
N HIS A 35 9.98 4.78 -21.01
CA HIS A 35 8.64 4.24 -21.26
C HIS A 35 7.63 4.81 -20.24
N PRO A 36 7.16 6.06 -20.41
CA PRO A 36 6.22 6.68 -19.48
C PRO A 36 4.95 5.84 -19.31
N LEU A 37 4.51 5.64 -18.05
CA LEU A 37 3.31 4.89 -17.68
C LEU A 37 3.33 3.40 -18.10
N TYR A 38 4.50 2.84 -18.36
CA TYR A 38 4.66 1.43 -18.68
C TYR A 38 4.15 0.52 -17.56
N THR A 39 4.59 0.76 -16.32
CA THR A 39 4.22 -0.08 -15.18
C THR A 39 2.70 -0.14 -14.94
N PRO A 40 1.98 1.00 -14.80
CA PRO A 40 0.52 0.97 -14.65
C PRO A 40 -0.19 0.43 -15.90
N GLY A 41 0.39 0.60 -17.10
CA GLY A 41 -0.12 0.03 -18.34
C GLY A 41 -0.07 -1.51 -18.37
N VAL A 42 1.07 -2.10 -17.99
CA VAL A 42 1.23 -3.57 -17.91
C VAL A 42 0.34 -4.16 -16.84
N LEU A 43 0.34 -3.59 -15.64
CA LEU A 43 -0.49 -4.08 -14.53
C LEU A 43 -1.98 -3.95 -14.83
N GLY A 44 -2.40 -2.86 -15.48
CA GLY A 44 -3.78 -2.66 -15.92
C GLY A 44 -4.22 -3.66 -16.99
N ASN A 45 -3.40 -3.89 -18.02
CA ASN A 45 -3.69 -4.88 -19.06
C ASN A 45 -3.84 -6.28 -18.45
N ALA A 46 -2.90 -6.65 -17.58
CA ALA A 46 -2.87 -7.94 -16.92
C ALA A 46 -4.07 -8.13 -15.97
N MET A 47 -4.46 -7.09 -15.21
CA MET A 47 -5.65 -7.11 -14.37
C MET A 47 -6.93 -7.30 -15.19
N LEU A 48 -7.07 -6.57 -16.31
CA LEU A 48 -8.22 -6.70 -17.20
C LEU A 48 -8.29 -8.09 -17.84
N ALA A 49 -7.15 -8.70 -18.18
CA ALA A 49 -7.09 -10.05 -18.73
C ALA A 49 -7.65 -11.11 -17.76
N ILE A 50 -7.40 -10.96 -16.44
CA ILE A 50 -7.89 -11.89 -15.41
C ILE A 50 -9.42 -11.91 -15.35
N ILE A 51 -10.07 -10.78 -15.60
CA ILE A 51 -11.54 -10.67 -15.59
C ILE A 51 -12.17 -10.92 -16.97
N GLY A 52 -11.42 -11.50 -17.91
CA GLY A 52 -11.91 -11.82 -19.25
C GLY A 52 -11.98 -10.63 -20.21
N GLY A 53 -11.32 -9.51 -19.87
CA GLY A 53 -11.20 -8.36 -20.76
C GLY A 53 -10.28 -8.64 -21.95
N THR A 54 -10.57 -8.01 -23.09
CA THR A 54 -9.66 -8.00 -24.24
C THR A 54 -8.57 -6.94 -24.06
N PRO A 55 -7.40 -7.09 -24.71
CA PRO A 55 -6.34 -6.08 -24.66
C PRO A 55 -6.86 -4.69 -25.03
N GLN A 56 -6.63 -3.71 -24.15
CA GLN A 56 -7.05 -2.33 -24.35
C GLN A 56 -5.84 -1.43 -24.64
N GLY A 57 -6.12 -0.20 -25.11
CA GLY A 57 -5.10 0.83 -25.26
C GLY A 57 -4.50 1.28 -23.92
N LEU A 58 -3.28 1.82 -23.96
CA LEU A 58 -2.52 2.26 -22.78
C LEU A 58 -3.35 3.13 -21.82
N ALA A 59 -4.09 4.11 -22.34
CA ALA A 59 -4.90 5.01 -21.53
C ALA A 59 -5.97 4.27 -20.69
N VAL A 60 -6.60 3.24 -21.26
CA VAL A 60 -7.63 2.45 -20.56
C VAL A 60 -6.98 1.58 -19.49
N ASN A 61 -5.86 0.91 -19.80
CA ASN A 61 -5.12 0.08 -18.85
C ASN A 61 -4.65 0.90 -17.65
N VAL A 62 -4.01 2.05 -17.90
CA VAL A 62 -3.52 2.97 -16.86
C VAL A 62 -4.67 3.47 -15.99
N THR A 63 -5.80 3.84 -16.60
CA THR A 63 -6.98 4.34 -15.86
C THR A 63 -7.56 3.25 -14.97
N ALA A 64 -7.77 2.04 -15.52
CA ALA A 64 -8.31 0.90 -14.78
C ALA A 64 -7.40 0.54 -13.59
N TYR A 65 -6.09 0.45 -13.82
CA TYR A 65 -5.12 0.17 -12.76
C TYR A 65 -5.07 1.29 -11.71
N THR A 66 -5.13 2.55 -12.12
CA THR A 66 -5.10 3.69 -11.19
C THR A 66 -6.30 3.68 -10.25
N ILE A 67 -7.50 3.38 -10.76
CA ILE A 67 -8.71 3.26 -9.94
C ILE A 67 -8.56 2.10 -8.95
N PHE A 68 -8.15 0.92 -9.43
CA PHE A 68 -7.91 -0.24 -8.58
C PHE A 68 -6.88 0.05 -7.48
N HIS A 69 -5.76 0.68 -7.85
CA HIS A 69 -4.68 1.05 -6.95
C HIS A 69 -5.15 2.00 -5.84
N LEU A 70 -5.91 3.05 -6.19
CA LEU A 70 -6.46 3.98 -5.21
C LEU A 70 -7.43 3.29 -4.25
N VAL A 71 -8.33 2.45 -4.77
CA VAL A 71 -9.31 1.72 -3.95
C VAL A 71 -8.60 0.76 -3.00
N ALA A 72 -7.62 0.00 -3.50
CA ALA A 72 -6.83 -0.92 -2.70
C ALA A 72 -6.14 -0.18 -1.56
N PHE A 73 -5.41 0.89 -1.86
CA PHE A 73 -4.66 1.64 -0.84
C PHE A 73 -5.57 2.35 0.17
N VAL A 74 -6.73 2.88 -0.25
CA VAL A 74 -7.73 3.45 0.67
C VAL A 74 -8.27 2.37 1.62
N ALA A 75 -8.54 1.17 1.12
CA ALA A 75 -8.96 0.05 1.97
C ALA A 75 -7.87 -0.33 2.97
N VAL A 76 -6.61 -0.44 2.53
CA VAL A 76 -5.45 -0.72 3.40
C VAL A 76 -5.28 0.37 4.46
N GLY A 77 -5.31 1.64 4.09
CA GLY A 77 -5.18 2.75 5.02
C GLY A 77 -6.30 2.80 6.06
N THR A 78 -7.54 2.54 5.63
CA THR A 78 -8.71 2.43 6.54
C THR A 78 -8.57 1.27 7.51
N LEU A 79 -8.12 0.11 7.03
CA LEU A 79 -7.88 -1.05 7.87
C LEU A 79 -6.74 -0.79 8.87
N ALA A 80 -5.65 -0.17 8.44
CA ALA A 80 -4.54 0.22 9.31
C ALA A 80 -4.99 1.17 10.43
N CYS A 81 -5.74 2.24 10.10
CA CYS A 81 -6.28 3.16 11.09
C CYS A 81 -7.27 2.48 12.05
N THR A 82 -8.06 1.53 11.55
CA THR A 82 -9.00 0.75 12.38
C THR A 82 -8.24 -0.14 13.38
N LEU A 83 -7.18 -0.81 12.93
CA LEU A 83 -6.32 -1.61 13.80
C LEU A 83 -5.64 -0.76 14.88
N VAL A 84 -5.22 0.47 14.55
CA VAL A 84 -4.69 1.43 15.53
C VAL A 84 -5.76 1.88 16.53
N ASP A 85 -7.01 2.10 16.12
CA ASP A 85 -8.05 2.48 17.08
C ASP A 85 -8.39 1.31 18.04
N ILE A 86 -8.35 0.07 17.53
CA ILE A 86 -8.50 -1.15 18.32
C ILE A 86 -7.29 -1.36 19.25
N SER A 87 -6.08 -0.97 18.82
CA SER A 87 -4.83 -1.15 19.58
C SER A 87 -4.88 -0.54 20.97
N ARG A 88 -5.56 0.60 21.09
CA ARG A 88 -5.75 1.37 22.33
C ARG A 88 -6.47 0.59 23.44
N ARG A 89 -6.99 -0.61 23.17
CA ARG A 89 -7.72 -1.46 24.11
C ARG A 89 -7.00 -2.75 24.49
N VAL A 90 -5.93 -3.13 23.80
CA VAL A 90 -5.30 -4.45 23.98
C VAL A 90 -3.75 -4.33 23.96
N PRO A 91 -3.02 -4.78 25.00
CA PRO A 91 -1.58 -4.55 25.18
C PRO A 91 -0.60 -5.10 24.12
N HIS A 92 -1.06 -5.76 23.05
CA HIS A 92 -0.19 -6.51 22.12
C HIS A 92 -0.38 -6.17 20.64
N VAL A 93 -1.09 -5.09 20.31
CA VAL A 93 -1.46 -4.80 18.91
C VAL A 93 -0.29 -4.28 18.05
N THR A 94 0.84 -3.91 18.64
CA THR A 94 2.09 -3.64 17.89
C THR A 94 2.48 -4.82 16.99
N ILE A 95 2.31 -6.06 17.47
CA ILE A 95 2.55 -7.28 16.68
C ILE A 95 1.53 -7.38 15.54
N GLY A 96 0.28 -7.03 15.78
CA GLY A 96 -0.77 -6.99 14.77
C GLY A 96 -0.49 -5.98 13.65
N LEU A 97 0.04 -4.80 13.98
CA LEU A 97 0.46 -3.79 13.02
C LEU A 97 1.69 -4.22 12.21
N LEU A 98 2.65 -4.88 12.86
CA LEU A 98 3.82 -5.44 12.18
C LEU A 98 3.43 -6.58 11.23
N LEU A 99 2.56 -7.49 11.68
CA LEU A 99 2.01 -8.55 10.83
C LEU A 99 1.19 -7.97 9.68
N PHE A 100 0.37 -6.96 9.95
CA PHE A 100 -0.37 -6.24 8.91
C PHE A 100 0.57 -5.67 7.85
N PHE A 101 1.64 -4.99 8.27
CA PHE A 101 2.68 -4.48 7.38
C PHE A 101 3.29 -5.60 6.52
N VAL A 102 3.74 -6.70 7.14
CA VAL A 102 4.37 -7.83 6.42
C VAL A 102 3.40 -8.48 5.43
N VAL A 103 2.15 -8.70 5.83
CA VAL A 103 1.12 -9.32 4.97
C VAL A 103 0.85 -8.45 3.76
N PHE A 104 0.79 -7.12 3.90
CA PHE A 104 0.56 -6.23 2.76
C PHE A 104 1.79 -6.08 1.87
N GLU A 105 2.98 -5.93 2.45
CA GLU A 105 4.27 -5.92 1.72
C GLU A 105 4.39 -7.14 0.81
N VAL A 106 4.21 -8.33 1.38
CA VAL A 106 4.31 -9.61 0.68
C VAL A 106 3.10 -9.84 -0.23
N GLY A 107 1.89 -9.45 0.22
CA GLY A 107 0.65 -9.60 -0.53
C GLY A 107 0.65 -8.83 -1.84
N PHE A 108 1.07 -7.56 -1.85
CA PHE A 108 1.21 -6.78 -3.09
C PHE A 108 2.26 -7.38 -4.02
N GLN A 109 3.36 -7.90 -3.48
CA GLN A 109 4.37 -8.60 -4.27
C GLN A 109 3.79 -9.84 -4.96
N PHE A 110 3.03 -10.67 -4.24
CA PHE A 110 2.37 -11.85 -4.79
C PHE A 110 1.27 -11.50 -5.79
N ILE A 111 0.45 -10.48 -5.52
CA ILE A 111 -0.58 -10.02 -6.46
C ILE A 111 0.08 -9.56 -7.77
N ALA A 112 1.13 -8.76 -7.70
CA ALA A 112 1.85 -8.31 -8.89
C ALA A 112 2.46 -9.48 -9.68
N LEU A 113 3.04 -10.46 -9.00
CA LEU A 113 3.57 -11.68 -9.64
C LEU A 113 2.48 -12.50 -10.31
N PHE A 114 1.36 -12.73 -9.61
CA PHE A 114 0.22 -13.48 -10.11
C PHE A 114 -0.41 -12.79 -11.32
N VAL A 115 -0.60 -11.48 -11.24
CA VAL A 115 -1.20 -10.70 -12.33
C VAL A 115 -0.33 -10.75 -13.57
N THR A 116 1.00 -10.65 -13.42
CA THR A 116 1.94 -10.60 -14.55
C THR A 116 2.36 -11.96 -15.10
N GLN A 117 1.77 -13.05 -14.59
CA GLN A 117 2.03 -14.42 -15.03
C GLN A 117 3.54 -14.77 -15.05
N PHE A 118 4.33 -14.20 -14.13
CA PHE A 118 5.77 -14.42 -13.99
C PHE A 118 6.68 -13.97 -15.16
N ASP A 119 6.13 -13.45 -16.27
CA ASP A 119 6.89 -13.23 -17.51
C ASP A 119 7.51 -11.82 -17.63
N THR A 120 6.78 -10.75 -17.29
CA THR A 120 7.16 -9.38 -17.70
C THR A 120 7.93 -8.58 -16.64
N LEU A 121 7.75 -8.93 -15.37
CA LEU A 121 8.25 -8.14 -14.22
C LEU A 121 9.15 -8.96 -13.28
N GLY A 122 9.31 -10.27 -13.50
CA GLY A 122 9.80 -11.22 -12.48
C GLY A 122 11.20 -10.99 -11.90
N ARG A 123 12.14 -10.35 -12.60
CA ARG A 123 13.53 -10.16 -12.11
C ARG A 123 13.91 -8.75 -11.66
N LEU A 124 13.43 -7.71 -12.34
CA LEU A 124 13.68 -6.32 -11.94
C LEU A 124 12.56 -5.73 -11.07
N ALA A 125 11.34 -6.24 -11.17
CA ALA A 125 10.23 -5.59 -10.48
C ALA A 125 10.14 -5.96 -9.01
N TRP A 126 10.69 -7.10 -8.55
CA TRP A 126 10.55 -7.48 -7.14
C TRP A 126 11.20 -6.46 -6.19
N TYR A 127 12.38 -5.94 -6.54
CA TYR A 127 13.02 -4.90 -5.73
C TYR A 127 12.32 -3.55 -5.92
N GLN A 128 11.83 -3.24 -7.12
CA GLN A 128 11.10 -1.99 -7.37
C GLN A 128 9.77 -1.93 -6.61
N ILE A 129 9.03 -3.05 -6.60
CA ILE A 129 7.78 -3.22 -5.86
C ILE A 129 8.07 -3.16 -4.35
N GLY A 130 9.11 -3.86 -3.88
CA GLY A 130 9.53 -3.80 -2.48
C GLY A 130 9.89 -2.39 -2.03
N VAL A 131 10.66 -1.63 -2.82
CA VAL A 131 10.98 -0.23 -2.51
C VAL A 131 9.74 0.65 -2.52
N ALA A 132 8.84 0.46 -3.49
CA ALA A 132 7.60 1.22 -3.58
C ALA A 132 6.67 0.95 -2.36
N ASN A 133 6.53 -0.31 -1.96
CA ASN A 133 5.75 -0.68 -0.79
C ASN A 133 6.35 -0.13 0.50
N LEU A 134 7.68 -0.22 0.66
CA LEU A 134 8.37 0.36 1.81
C LEU A 134 8.15 1.88 1.86
N LEU A 135 8.24 2.56 0.72
CA LEU A 135 7.95 3.99 0.61
C LEU A 135 6.50 4.28 1.05
N ALA A 136 5.53 3.51 0.57
CA ALA A 136 4.14 3.67 0.98
C ALA A 136 3.96 3.43 2.48
N ALA A 137 4.58 2.40 3.05
CA ALA A 137 4.51 2.11 4.48
C ALA A 137 5.11 3.24 5.32
N VAL A 138 6.24 3.82 4.90
CA VAL A 138 6.84 4.98 5.57
C VAL A 138 5.90 6.19 5.51
N LEU A 139 5.28 6.46 4.36
CA LEU A 139 4.34 7.59 4.21
C LEU A 139 3.07 7.40 5.05
N MET A 140 2.47 6.22 4.97
CA MET A 140 1.25 5.85 5.69
C MET A 140 1.49 5.80 7.20
N GLY A 141 2.50 5.04 7.63
CA GLY A 141 2.89 4.88 9.02
C GLY A 141 3.35 6.21 9.62
N GLY A 142 4.15 6.99 8.90
CA GLY A 142 4.58 8.31 9.32
C GLY A 142 3.43 9.32 9.46
N TYR A 143 2.39 9.23 8.62
CA TYR A 143 1.18 10.03 8.76
C TYR A 143 0.38 9.63 10.00
N ILE A 144 0.13 8.33 10.18
CA ILE A 144 -0.62 7.79 11.33
C ILE A 144 0.10 8.09 12.64
N TRP A 145 1.42 7.89 12.70
CA TRP A 145 2.24 8.18 13.88
C TRP A 145 2.15 9.64 14.30
N ARG A 146 2.24 10.58 13.35
CA ARG A 146 2.09 12.02 13.65
C ARG A 146 0.70 12.38 14.18
N ARG A 147 -0.33 11.62 13.83
CA ARG A 147 -1.70 11.82 14.33
C ARG A 147 -1.97 11.14 15.67
N HIS A 148 -1.18 10.14 16.04
CA HIS A 148 -1.33 9.35 17.26
C HIS A 148 0.00 9.24 18.04
N PRO A 149 0.53 10.35 18.61
CA PRO A 149 1.79 10.34 19.34
C PRO A 149 1.78 9.44 20.59
N GLU A 150 0.60 9.09 21.10
CA GLU A 150 0.39 8.13 22.19
C GLU A 150 0.98 6.73 21.87
N LEU A 151 1.01 6.33 20.59
CA LEU A 151 1.62 5.07 20.13
C LEU A 151 3.14 5.02 20.36
N ALA A 152 3.80 6.18 20.39
CA ALA A 152 5.23 6.28 20.68
C ALA A 152 5.56 5.91 22.13
N GLY A 153 4.64 6.23 23.06
CA GLY A 153 4.76 5.86 24.47
C GLY A 153 4.58 4.36 24.68
N GLU A 154 3.56 3.76 24.07
CA GLU A 154 3.29 2.32 24.15
C GLU A 154 4.41 1.47 23.53
N LEU A 155 4.99 1.89 22.39
CA LEU A 155 6.11 1.20 21.77
C LEU A 155 7.34 1.20 22.69
N ARG A 156 7.60 2.32 23.37
CA ARG A 156 8.70 2.45 24.32
C ARG A 156 8.51 1.55 25.54
N VAL A 157 7.31 1.50 26.10
CA VAL A 157 6.96 0.59 27.22
C VAL A 157 7.08 -0.88 26.79
N SER A 158 6.64 -1.23 25.58
CA SER A 158 6.75 -2.60 25.06
C SER A 158 8.19 -3.02 24.74
N LEU A 159 9.07 -2.08 24.39
CA LEU A 159 10.50 -2.35 24.16
C LEU A 159 11.31 -2.37 25.46
N GLU A 160 10.87 -1.63 26.48
CA GLU A 160 11.47 -1.60 27.82
C GLU A 160 11.04 -2.80 28.69
N GLY A 161 10.04 -3.58 28.26
CA GLY A 161 9.64 -4.85 28.90
C GLY A 161 8.87 -4.68 30.22
N THR A 162 8.41 -3.47 30.53
CA THR A 162 7.61 -3.18 31.73
C THR A 162 6.13 -3.29 31.39
N ALA A 163 5.61 -4.52 31.32
CA ALA A 163 4.17 -4.82 31.23
C ALA A 163 3.63 -5.29 32.58
#